data_AF-A0A4Q5YWR2-F1
#
_entry.id   AF-A0A4Q5YWR2-F1
#
_cell.length_a   1.000
_cell.length_b   1.000
_cell.length_c   1.000
_cell.angle_alpha   90.00
_cell.angle_beta   90.00
_cell.angle_gamma   90.00
#
_symmetry.space_group_name_H-M   'P 1'
#
loop_
_entity.id
_entity.type
_entity.pdbx_description
1 polymer ?
#
loop_
_entity_poly.entity_id
_entity_poly.type
_entity_poly.pdbx_seq_one_letter_code
_entity_poly.pdbx_strand_id
1 'polypeptide(L)'
;MKRVVFFSIICLASITSFAQSGSDVPIQNISTDSGVVYRLFATRNMYTFIKLNTRNGQMWQVQWGTEIKYRFETTLSSIPRVSEDQEKNGRFFLYPTTNIYNFVLLDQITGRAWQVQWGKEDDRIVLPLN
;
A
#
# COMPACT_ATOMS: atom_id res chain seq x y z
N MET A 1 45.93 -8.65 24.23
CA MET A 1 45.61 -8.07 22.91
C MET A 1 44.66 -8.96 22.09
N LYS A 2 44.99 -10.23 21.79
CA LYS A 2 44.12 -11.14 20.99
C LYS A 2 42.70 -11.32 21.54
N ARG A 3 42.52 -11.43 22.87
CA ARG A 3 41.20 -11.55 23.51
C ARG A 3 40.34 -10.28 23.37
N VAL A 4 40.95 -9.10 23.46
CA VAL A 4 40.23 -7.80 23.33
C VAL A 4 39.75 -7.62 21.89
N VAL A 5 40.61 -7.92 20.90
CA VAL A 5 40.25 -7.89 19.48
C VAL A 5 39.09 -8.83 19.17
N PHE A 6 39.08 -10.04 19.75
CA PHE A 6 37.99 -11.00 19.59
C PHE A 6 36.65 -10.48 20.14
N PHE A 7 36.64 -9.89 21.33
CA PHE A 7 35.44 -9.26 21.89
C PHE A 7 34.95 -8.06 21.07
N SER A 8 35.86 -7.25 20.55
CA SER A 8 35.51 -6.13 19.65
C SER A 8 34.85 -6.62 18.36
N ILE A 9 35.35 -7.70 17.75
CA ILE A 9 34.75 -8.28 16.53
C ILE A 9 33.34 -8.80 16.79
N ILE A 10 33.10 -9.47 17.92
CA ILE A 10 31.75 -9.95 18.29
C ILE A 10 30.80 -8.78 18.49
N CYS A 11 31.26 -7.70 19.15
CA CYS A 11 30.44 -6.53 19.42
C CYS A 11 30.06 -5.78 18.13
N LEU A 12 30.99 -5.63 17.18
CA LEU A 12 30.69 -5.07 15.86
C LEU A 12 29.72 -5.96 15.05
N ALA A 13 29.88 -7.29 15.10
CA ALA A 13 28.98 -8.21 14.41
C ALA A 13 27.54 -8.12 14.94
N SER A 14 27.34 -8.00 16.26
CA SER A 14 26.00 -7.82 16.83
C SER A 14 25.30 -6.54 16.38
N ILE A 15 26.03 -5.43 16.17
CA ILE A 15 25.46 -4.17 15.68
C ILE A 15 24.96 -4.31 14.23
N THR A 16 25.67 -5.08 13.39
CA THR A 16 25.27 -5.29 11.99
C THR A 16 24.04 -6.17 11.82
N SER A 17 23.76 -7.11 12.73
CA SER A 17 22.57 -7.97 12.65
C SER A 17 21.25 -7.22 12.91
N PHE A 18 21.24 -6.22 13.80
CA PHE A 18 20.04 -5.40 14.04
C PHE A 18 19.72 -4.42 12.91
N ALA A 19 20.68 -4.14 12.01
CA ALA A 19 20.47 -3.26 10.86
C ALA A 19 19.81 -3.97 9.65
N GLN A 20 19.60 -5.30 9.72
CA GLN A 20 19.01 -6.09 8.63
C GLN A 20 17.52 -6.41 8.83
N SER A 21 16.79 -5.63 9.61
CA SER A 21 15.32 -5.66 9.53
C SER A 21 14.90 -5.16 8.14
N GLY A 22 14.53 -6.08 7.26
CA GLY A 22 14.10 -5.78 5.89
C GLY A 22 12.98 -4.74 5.85
N SER A 23 12.79 -4.13 4.67
CA SER A 23 11.73 -3.14 4.50
C SER A 23 10.37 -3.72 4.88
N ASP A 24 9.73 -3.09 5.86
CA ASP A 24 8.42 -3.48 6.37
C ASP A 24 7.31 -3.38 5.29
N VAL A 25 7.55 -2.65 4.20
CA VAL A 25 6.56 -2.35 3.17
C VAL A 25 6.34 -3.54 2.23
N PRO A 26 5.08 -3.91 1.88
CA PRO A 26 4.82 -5.01 0.95
C PRO A 26 5.41 -4.72 -0.43
N ILE A 27 6.14 -5.70 -0.99
CA ILE A 27 6.63 -5.65 -2.36
C ILE A 27 5.42 -5.60 -3.31
N GLN A 28 5.31 -4.51 -4.05
CA GLN A 28 4.25 -4.29 -5.02
C GLN A 28 4.68 -4.91 -6.36
N ASN A 29 4.29 -6.16 -6.62
CA ASN A 29 4.53 -6.80 -7.92
C ASN A 29 3.48 -6.35 -8.95
N ILE A 30 3.56 -5.08 -9.34
CA ILE A 30 2.56 -4.41 -10.14
C ILE A 30 3.10 -4.21 -11.57
N SER A 31 2.28 -4.53 -12.59
CA SER A 31 2.55 -4.19 -13.99
C SER A 31 2.97 -2.73 -14.17
N THR A 32 3.98 -2.47 -15.01
CA THR A 32 4.43 -1.12 -15.36
C THR A 32 3.51 -0.39 -16.34
N ASP A 33 2.48 -1.07 -16.85
CA ASP A 33 1.51 -0.48 -17.79
C ASP A 33 0.69 0.61 -17.11
N SER A 34 0.91 1.88 -17.48
CA SER A 34 0.14 3.03 -16.97
C SER A 34 -1.25 3.15 -17.60
N GLY A 35 -1.59 2.38 -18.64
CA GLY A 35 -2.85 2.43 -19.36
C GLY A 35 -3.99 1.60 -18.76
N VAL A 36 -3.75 0.87 -17.67
CA VAL A 36 -4.78 -0.01 -17.06
C VAL A 36 -5.83 0.76 -16.26
N VAL A 37 -7.09 0.36 -16.36
CA VAL A 37 -8.23 0.96 -15.62
C VAL A 37 -8.23 0.54 -14.14
N TYR A 38 -7.91 -0.72 -13.86
CA TYR A 38 -7.91 -1.27 -12.51
C TYR A 38 -6.55 -1.83 -12.15
N ARG A 39 -6.16 -1.65 -10.89
CA ARG A 39 -4.90 -2.14 -10.35
C ARG A 39 -5.08 -2.65 -8.92
N LEU A 40 -4.43 -3.77 -8.61
CA LEU A 40 -4.40 -4.32 -7.25
C LEU A 40 -3.10 -3.90 -6.55
N PHE A 41 -3.24 -3.52 -5.28
CA PHE A 41 -2.14 -3.17 -4.40
C PHE A 41 -2.16 -4.10 -3.19
N ALA A 42 -1.03 -4.76 -2.93
CA ALA A 42 -0.90 -5.69 -1.82
C ALA A 42 -0.82 -4.93 -0.50
N THR A 43 -1.56 -5.38 0.51
CA THR A 43 -1.39 -4.90 1.89
C THR A 43 -0.36 -5.76 2.63
N ARG A 44 -0.03 -5.42 3.88
CA ARG A 44 0.80 -6.32 4.72
C ARG A 44 0.03 -7.57 5.15
N ASN A 45 -1.31 -7.56 5.07
CA ASN A 45 -2.11 -8.77 5.17
C ASN A 45 -2.13 -9.47 3.80
N MET A 46 -1.49 -10.63 3.71
CA MET A 46 -1.38 -11.39 2.45
C MET A 46 -2.72 -11.80 1.82
N TYR A 47 -3.80 -11.81 2.60
CA TYR A 47 -5.15 -12.11 2.13
C TYR A 47 -5.90 -10.90 1.59
N THR A 48 -5.36 -9.68 1.78
CA THR A 48 -6.07 -8.44 1.50
C THR A 48 -5.31 -7.57 0.50
N PHE A 49 -6.05 -7.10 -0.50
CA PHE A 49 -5.61 -6.14 -1.50
C PHE A 49 -6.52 -4.91 -1.51
N ILE A 50 -6.00 -3.80 -2.03
CA ILE A 50 -6.83 -2.68 -2.46
C ILE A 50 -6.90 -2.71 -3.99
N LYS A 51 -8.12 -2.81 -4.54
CA LYS A 51 -8.40 -2.60 -5.96
C LYS A 51 -8.68 -1.13 -6.19
N LEU A 52 -7.87 -0.48 -7.02
CA LEU A 52 -8.00 0.93 -7.38
C LEU A 52 -8.53 1.06 -8.81
N ASN A 53 -9.56 1.88 -9.02
CA ASN A 53 -9.85 2.48 -10.32
C ASN A 53 -8.86 3.62 -10.55
N THR A 54 -7.87 3.39 -11.42
CA THR A 54 -6.78 4.33 -11.67
C THR A 54 -7.25 5.60 -12.37
N ARG A 55 -8.46 5.62 -12.91
CA ARG A 55 -9.02 6.79 -13.62
C ARG A 55 -9.49 7.88 -12.70
N ASN A 56 -10.10 7.48 -11.58
CA ASN A 56 -10.87 8.38 -10.73
C ASN A 56 -10.61 8.21 -9.22
N GLY A 57 -9.81 7.23 -8.81
CA GLY A 57 -9.44 7.02 -7.42
C GLY A 57 -10.52 6.35 -6.56
N GLN A 58 -11.61 5.85 -7.14
CA GLN A 58 -12.51 4.92 -6.45
C GLN A 58 -11.78 3.61 -6.15
N MET A 59 -12.11 2.97 -5.03
CA MET A 59 -11.38 1.78 -4.61
C MET A 59 -12.19 0.84 -3.72
N TRP A 60 -11.76 -0.42 -3.70
CA TRP A 60 -12.38 -1.52 -2.98
C TRP A 60 -11.33 -2.30 -2.21
N GLN A 61 -11.72 -2.77 -1.02
CA GLN A 61 -10.98 -3.82 -0.32
C GLN A 61 -11.37 -5.16 -0.91
N VAL A 62 -10.37 -5.94 -1.32
CA VAL A 62 -10.52 -7.29 -1.87
C VAL A 62 -9.89 -8.27 -0.89
N GLN A 63 -10.64 -9.27 -0.45
CA GLN A 63 -10.13 -10.35 0.38
C GLN A 63 -10.33 -11.71 -0.31
N TRP A 64 -9.30 -12.55 -0.24
CA TRP A 64 -9.32 -13.90 -0.80
C TRP A 64 -9.05 -14.96 0.26
N GLY A 65 -9.55 -16.16 0.02
CA GLY A 65 -9.43 -17.31 0.91
C GLY A 65 -10.16 -18.52 0.32
N THR A 66 -10.04 -19.68 0.97
CA THR A 66 -10.71 -20.91 0.52
C THR A 66 -12.19 -20.94 0.89
N GLU A 67 -12.56 -20.40 2.05
CA GLU A 67 -13.95 -20.34 2.52
C GLU A 67 -14.71 -19.14 1.92
N ILE A 68 -16.02 -19.30 1.68
CA ILE A 68 -16.91 -18.24 1.15
C ILE A 68 -16.85 -16.98 2.01
N LYS A 69 -16.87 -17.11 3.34
CA LYS A 69 -16.85 -15.98 4.29
C LYS A 69 -15.58 -15.12 4.21
N TYR A 70 -14.51 -15.63 3.61
CA TYR A 70 -13.23 -14.94 3.41
C TYR A 70 -13.01 -14.50 1.96
N ARG A 71 -14.03 -14.57 1.11
CA ARG A 71 -13.98 -14.15 -0.29
C ARG A 71 -14.99 -13.03 -0.51
N PHE A 72 -14.50 -11.80 -0.53
CA PHE A 72 -15.36 -10.65 -0.75
C PHE A 72 -14.62 -9.49 -1.37
N GLU A 73 -15.40 -8.63 -2.01
CA GLU A 73 -15.01 -7.30 -2.40
C GLU A 73 -16.00 -6.32 -1.77
N THR A 74 -15.50 -5.28 -1.14
CA THR A 74 -16.32 -4.28 -0.46
C THR A 74 -15.76 -2.89 -0.72
N THR A 75 -16.65 -1.92 -0.92
CA THR A 75 -16.28 -0.54 -1.23
C THR A 75 -15.43 0.04 -0.10
N LEU A 76 -14.25 0.54 -0.45
CA LEU A 76 -13.43 1.34 0.47
C LEU A 76 -13.71 2.82 0.24
N SER A 77 -13.79 3.27 -1.01
CA SER A 77 -14.27 4.60 -1.33
C SER A 77 -15.02 4.61 -2.66
N SER A 78 -16.29 5.00 -2.61
CA SER A 78 -17.14 5.22 -3.79
C SER A 78 -17.02 6.62 -4.36
N ILE A 79 -16.42 7.56 -3.63
CA ILE A 79 -16.33 8.96 -4.04
C ILE A 79 -15.18 9.11 -5.07
N PRO A 80 -15.45 9.55 -6.31
CA PRO A 80 -14.39 9.84 -7.27
C PRO A 80 -13.62 11.10 -6.83
N ARG A 81 -12.32 11.15 -7.15
CA ARG A 81 -11.44 12.27 -6.82
C ARG A 81 -11.48 13.39 -7.87
N VAL A 82 -12.11 13.12 -9.02
CA VAL A 82 -12.17 13.98 -10.21
C VAL A 82 -13.53 13.81 -10.88
N SER A 83 -13.92 14.78 -11.71
CA SER A 83 -15.09 14.68 -12.58
C SER A 83 -14.84 13.71 -13.75
N GLU A 84 -15.92 13.24 -14.37
CA GLU A 84 -15.88 12.24 -15.46
C GLU A 84 -15.05 12.71 -16.67
N ASP A 85 -15.10 13.99 -17.02
CA ASP A 85 -14.32 14.58 -18.12
C ASP A 85 -12.81 14.63 -17.84
N GLN A 86 -12.42 14.49 -16.58
CA GLN A 86 -11.03 14.53 -16.11
C GLN A 86 -10.46 13.13 -15.84
N GLU A 87 -11.25 12.07 -16.01
CA GLU A 87 -10.81 10.69 -15.85
C GLU A 87 -9.74 10.31 -16.90
N LYS A 88 -8.64 9.71 -16.44
CA LYS A 88 -7.57 9.21 -17.31
C LYS A 88 -6.96 7.94 -16.75
N ASN A 89 -6.81 6.90 -17.57
CA ASN A 89 -6.18 5.65 -17.14
C ASN A 89 -4.79 5.94 -16.56
N GLY A 90 -4.51 5.31 -15.42
CA GLY A 90 -3.24 5.50 -14.71
C GLY A 90 -3.10 6.83 -13.98
N ARG A 91 -4.12 7.70 -13.91
CA ARG A 91 -4.02 8.96 -13.18
C ARG A 91 -3.72 8.77 -11.70
N PHE A 92 -4.35 7.79 -11.07
CA PHE A 92 -4.22 7.53 -9.63
C PHE A 92 -3.36 6.30 -9.35
N PHE A 93 -2.52 6.40 -8.31
CA PHE A 93 -1.66 5.31 -7.84
C PHE A 93 -1.60 5.29 -6.31
N LEU A 94 -1.56 4.09 -5.72
CA LEU A 94 -1.43 3.90 -4.27
C LEU A 94 0.02 3.55 -3.90
N TYR A 95 0.56 4.27 -2.93
CA TYR A 95 1.86 4.02 -2.34
C TYR A 95 1.67 3.40 -0.95
N PRO A 96 2.17 2.18 -0.72
CA PRO A 96 2.06 1.54 0.59
C PRO A 96 2.91 2.28 1.63
N THR A 97 2.45 2.26 2.88
CA THR A 97 3.22 2.77 4.02
C THR A 97 3.76 1.61 4.87
N THR A 98 4.55 1.91 5.89
CA THR A 98 4.92 0.92 6.91
C THR A 98 3.74 0.56 7.82
N ASN A 99 2.71 1.39 7.92
CA ASN A 99 1.47 1.04 8.61
C ASN A 99 0.63 0.10 7.73
N ILE A 100 0.26 -1.05 8.30
CA ILE A 100 -0.54 -2.07 7.60
C ILE A 100 -1.85 -1.52 7.02
N TYR A 101 -2.49 -0.57 7.70
CA TYR A 101 -3.80 -0.03 7.35
C TYR A 101 -3.75 1.15 6.38
N ASN A 102 -2.57 1.75 6.14
CA ASN A 102 -2.49 3.02 5.43
C ASN A 102 -1.73 2.96 4.11
N PHE A 103 -2.26 3.71 3.14
CA PHE A 103 -1.64 4.03 1.85
C PHE A 103 -1.70 5.53 1.62
N VAL A 104 -0.84 6.01 0.72
CA VAL A 104 -0.95 7.34 0.13
C VAL A 104 -1.48 7.20 -1.29
N LEU A 105 -2.64 7.77 -1.59
CA LEU A 105 -3.14 7.91 -2.95
C LEU A 105 -2.53 9.17 -3.57
N LEU A 106 -1.89 9.03 -4.73
CA LEU A 106 -1.36 10.15 -5.51
C LEU A 106 -2.14 10.32 -6.80
N ASP A 107 -2.61 11.54 -7.07
CA ASP A 107 -2.96 11.98 -8.41
C ASP A 107 -1.66 12.32 -9.16
N GLN A 108 -1.25 11.44 -10.07
CA GLN A 108 0.00 11.54 -10.81
C GLN A 108 0.00 12.70 -11.82
N ILE A 109 -1.14 13.34 -12.06
CA ILE A 109 -1.26 14.51 -12.96
C ILE A 109 -1.16 15.81 -12.15
N THR A 110 -1.92 15.93 -11.06
CA THR A 110 -2.00 17.19 -10.30
C THR A 110 -1.06 17.26 -9.10
N GLY A 111 -0.50 16.12 -8.67
CA GLY A 111 0.31 16.02 -7.46
C GLY A 111 -0.49 16.03 -6.15
N ARG A 112 -1.82 16.12 -6.21
CA ARG A 112 -2.67 16.03 -5.01
C ARG A 112 -2.58 14.64 -4.39
N ALA A 113 -2.61 14.59 -3.06
CA ALA A 113 -2.49 13.33 -2.33
C ALA A 113 -3.57 13.19 -1.25
N TRP A 114 -3.89 11.93 -0.94
CA TRP A 114 -4.82 11.56 0.11
C TRP A 114 -4.23 10.45 0.98
N GLN A 115 -4.48 10.53 2.28
CA GLN A 115 -4.35 9.38 3.17
C GLN A 115 -5.52 8.43 2.89
N VAL A 116 -5.19 7.16 2.70
CA VAL A 116 -6.15 6.07 2.54
C VAL A 116 -5.99 5.13 3.72
N GLN A 117 -7.09 4.81 4.41
CA GLN A 117 -7.14 3.79 5.45
C GLN A 117 -8.12 2.68 5.05
N TRP A 118 -7.65 1.43 5.07
CA TRP A 118 -8.49 0.24 4.88
C TRP A 118 -8.69 -0.49 6.21
N GLY A 119 -9.72 -1.35 6.28
CA GLY A 119 -10.04 -2.07 7.50
C GLY A 119 -11.51 -2.47 7.56
N LYS A 120 -12.05 -2.49 8.78
CA LYS A 120 -13.51 -2.62 8.97
C LYS A 120 -14.20 -1.41 8.36
N GLU A 121 -15.45 -1.57 7.97
CA GLU A 121 -16.20 -0.54 7.24
C GLU A 121 -16.17 0.82 7.94
N ASP A 122 -16.37 0.84 9.27
CA ASP A 122 -16.37 2.06 10.09
C ASP A 122 -14.98 2.73 10.21
N ASP A 123 -13.89 2.00 9.94
CA ASP A 123 -12.52 2.50 10.04
C ASP A 123 -12.00 3.06 8.70
N ARG A 124 -12.78 2.95 7.61
CA ARG A 124 -12.34 3.31 6.26
C ARG A 124 -12.45 4.81 6.04
N ILE A 125 -11.33 5.42 5.67
CA ILE A 125 -11.26 6.84 5.37
C ILE A 125 -10.38 7.12 4.17
N VAL A 126 -10.76 8.16 3.40
CA VAL A 126 -9.92 8.76 2.36
C VAL A 126 -9.92 10.26 2.57
N LEU A 127 -8.84 10.79 3.15
CA LEU A 127 -8.72 12.20 3.55
C LEU A 127 -7.66 12.90 2.72
N PRO A 128 -7.91 14.12 2.20
CA PRO A 128 -6.87 14.90 1.54
C PRO A 128 -5.74 15.22 2.53
N LEU A 129 -4.50 15.25 2.04
CA LEU A 129 -3.32 15.61 2.83
C LEU A 129 -3.03 17.13 2.84
N ASN A 130 -3.88 17.93 2.18
CA ASN A 130 -3.80 19.39 2.06
C ASN A 130 -5.15 20.06 2.33
#